data_AF-A0A940A169-F1
#
_entry.id   AF-A0A940A169-F1
#
_cell.length_a   1.000
_cell.length_b   1.000
_cell.length_c   1.000
_cell.angle_alpha   90.00
_cell.angle_beta   90.00
_cell.angle_gamma   90.00
#
_symmetry.space_group_name_H-M   'P 1'
#
loop_
_entity.id
_entity.type
_entity.pdbx_description
1 polymer ?
#
loop_
_entity_poly.entity_id
_entity_poly.type
_entity_poly.pdbx_seq_one_letter_code
_entity_poly.pdbx_strand_id
1 'polypeptide(L)'
;MKKNLLFVCSAMLLMLLASCNGKQDAPKSENLFNIALPPFEKLVVTTADETEIYKEASTDSPTLVQWIEDIESDMADVQSKWSDEPGLEGYHSYPDQLFTDAVVPVIDEEGDFYHISNYNDYIHYGETNEGYILKANVKDATPEPLTTESPVLYEKGDWMNFYIVKEGKYKNLVLRAEMREMTGDKLNVGVLLENGCVAFPHNYSFCLGVNEVGTDIDIQPYDYDNMNYELGFPPSMYYDNPEAYIRLFDPSKLSEEQIEKIFNTVNGTEPGDIEYMYYFPKMDMKFQSVHKKK
;
A
#
# COMPACT_ATOMS: atom_id res chain seq x y z
N MET A 1 -33.61 -67.59 -9.85
CA MET A 1 -32.74 -68.06 -10.95
C MET A 1 -32.23 -66.84 -11.73
N LYS A 2 -30.90 -66.77 -11.94
CA LYS A 2 -30.15 -66.16 -13.08
C LYS A 2 -30.67 -64.81 -13.64
N LYS A 3 -29.97 -63.70 -13.39
CA LYS A 3 -28.83 -63.11 -14.16
C LYS A 3 -29.25 -62.31 -15.40
N ASN A 4 -28.77 -61.05 -15.42
CA ASN A 4 -28.21 -60.31 -16.56
C ASN A 4 -29.21 -59.81 -17.64
N LEU A 5 -29.09 -58.68 -18.34
CA LEU A 5 -28.14 -57.56 -18.52
C LEU A 5 -28.76 -56.82 -19.75
N LEU A 6 -28.96 -55.49 -19.82
CA LEU A 6 -28.11 -54.49 -20.50
C LEU A 6 -29.00 -53.28 -20.89
N PHE A 7 -28.49 -52.06 -20.67
CA PHE A 7 -28.42 -50.88 -21.58
C PHE A 7 -29.73 -50.26 -22.14
N VAL A 8 -29.92 -48.94 -22.32
CA VAL A 8 -29.06 -47.74 -22.33
C VAL A 8 -29.94 -46.47 -22.40
N CYS A 9 -29.36 -45.31 -22.06
CA CYS A 9 -29.83 -43.91 -22.27
C CYS A 9 -31.05 -43.46 -21.45
N SER A 10 -31.09 -42.29 -20.81
CA SER A 10 -30.55 -40.99 -21.19
C SER A 10 -30.27 -40.12 -19.96
N ALA A 11 -29.21 -39.33 -20.09
CA ALA A 11 -28.80 -38.29 -19.18
C ALA A 11 -29.84 -37.16 -19.05
N MET A 12 -30.08 -36.72 -17.81
CA MET A 12 -30.41 -35.34 -17.46
C MET A 12 -29.53 -35.00 -16.25
N LEU A 13 -28.33 -34.50 -16.51
CA LEU A 13 -28.01 -33.06 -16.50
C LEU A 13 -28.02 -32.49 -15.08
N LEU A 14 -27.14 -33.06 -14.25
CA LEU A 14 -26.58 -32.42 -13.07
C LEU A 14 -25.61 -31.34 -13.58
N MET A 15 -26.12 -30.17 -13.94
CA MET A 15 -25.27 -29.05 -14.34
C MET A 15 -24.66 -28.41 -13.08
N LEU A 16 -23.34 -28.52 -13.03
CA LEU A 16 -22.42 -27.82 -12.15
C LEU A 16 -22.78 -26.32 -12.09
N LEU A 17 -23.10 -25.83 -10.90
CA LEU A 17 -22.66 -24.49 -10.49
C LEU A 17 -21.34 -24.65 -9.74
N ALA A 18 -20.32 -25.12 -10.49
CA ALA A 18 -18.97 -24.68 -10.24
C ALA A 18 -18.97 -23.21 -10.63
N SER A 19 -19.24 -22.35 -9.65
CA SER A 19 -18.96 -20.92 -9.80
C SER A 19 -17.49 -20.81 -10.19
N CYS A 20 -17.25 -20.20 -11.34
CA CYS A 20 -15.96 -20.07 -11.98
C CYS A 20 -14.98 -19.28 -11.11
N ASN A 21 -14.42 -19.91 -10.09
CA ASN A 21 -13.06 -19.60 -9.66
C ASN A 21 -12.14 -20.21 -10.70
N GLY A 22 -11.98 -19.49 -11.81
CA GLY A 22 -10.81 -19.63 -12.64
C GLY A 22 -9.60 -19.34 -11.76
N LYS A 23 -9.08 -20.37 -11.08
CA LYS A 23 -7.66 -20.49 -10.85
C LYS A 23 -7.03 -20.57 -12.24
N GLN A 24 -6.86 -19.42 -12.89
CA GLN A 24 -5.66 -19.26 -13.69
C GLN A 24 -4.54 -19.48 -12.67
N ASP A 25 -3.82 -20.59 -12.82
CA ASP A 25 -2.50 -20.73 -12.23
C ASP A 25 -1.68 -19.57 -12.81
N ALA A 26 -1.75 -18.41 -12.15
CA ALA A 26 -0.82 -17.34 -12.37
C ALA A 26 0.57 -17.98 -12.16
N PRO A 27 1.51 -17.80 -13.10
CA PRO A 27 2.87 -18.30 -12.90
C PRO A 27 3.32 -17.81 -11.54
N LYS A 28 3.68 -18.75 -10.63
CA LYS A 28 4.09 -18.43 -9.26
C LYS A 28 5.05 -17.24 -9.34
N SER A 29 4.59 -16.09 -8.87
CA SER A 29 5.43 -14.91 -8.74
C SER A 29 6.55 -15.31 -7.80
N GLU A 30 7.80 -15.28 -8.26
CA GLU A 30 8.93 -15.44 -7.36
C GLU A 30 8.93 -14.21 -6.46
N ASN A 31 8.52 -14.41 -5.21
CA ASN A 31 8.57 -13.39 -4.18
C ASN A 31 10.04 -13.08 -3.86
N LEU A 32 10.60 -12.11 -4.59
CA LEU A 32 12.04 -11.80 -4.59
C LEU A 32 12.61 -11.53 -3.20
N PHE A 33 11.80 -10.97 -2.30
CA PHE A 33 12.19 -10.58 -0.96
C PHE A 33 11.63 -11.50 0.14
N ASN A 34 10.96 -12.61 -0.22
CA ASN A 34 10.24 -13.49 0.71
C ASN A 34 9.27 -12.74 1.65
N ILE A 35 8.62 -11.68 1.17
CA ILE A 35 7.68 -10.86 1.94
C ILE A 35 6.38 -11.62 2.19
N ALA A 36 5.90 -11.62 3.43
CA ALA A 36 4.63 -12.28 3.74
C ALA A 36 3.46 -11.63 2.97
N LEU A 37 2.50 -12.46 2.58
CA LEU A 37 1.23 -11.96 2.07
C LEU A 37 0.54 -11.07 3.15
N PRO A 38 -0.30 -10.11 2.72
CA PRO A 38 -1.10 -9.31 3.64
C PRO A 38 -1.88 -10.20 4.61
N PRO A 39 -1.91 -9.88 5.92
CA PRO A 39 -2.51 -10.73 6.95
C PRO A 39 -4.05 -10.64 6.99
N PHE A 40 -4.63 -9.62 6.35
CA PHE A 40 -6.06 -9.36 6.38
C PHE A 40 -6.78 -10.06 5.22
N GLU A 41 -7.87 -10.74 5.54
CA GLU A 41 -8.68 -11.47 4.56
C GLU A 41 -9.76 -10.60 3.92
N LYS A 42 -10.07 -9.45 4.54
CA LYS A 42 -11.17 -8.57 4.16
C LYS A 42 -10.75 -7.11 4.20
N LEU A 43 -11.15 -6.39 3.16
CA LEU A 43 -11.06 -4.93 3.07
C LEU A 43 -12.49 -4.38 2.99
N VAL A 44 -12.71 -3.23 3.60
CA VAL A 44 -13.95 -2.47 3.46
C VAL A 44 -13.63 -1.06 3.00
N VAL A 45 -14.59 -0.43 2.34
CA VAL A 45 -14.49 0.95 1.88
C VAL A 45 -15.62 1.77 2.49
N THR A 46 -15.28 2.95 3.01
CA THR A 46 -16.24 3.90 3.55
C THR A 46 -17.17 4.46 2.48
N THR A 47 -18.43 4.65 2.84
CA THR A 47 -19.48 5.13 1.94
C THR A 47 -20.16 6.40 2.45
N ALA A 48 -19.93 6.76 3.71
CA ALA A 48 -20.37 8.01 4.30
C ALA A 48 -19.27 9.06 4.22
N ASP A 49 -19.66 10.33 4.09
CA ASP A 49 -18.74 11.49 4.03
C ASP A 49 -17.76 11.49 5.20
N GLU A 50 -18.25 11.15 6.39
CA GLU A 50 -17.47 11.01 7.62
C GLU A 50 -17.89 9.73 8.33
N THR A 51 -16.93 8.86 8.64
CA THR A 51 -17.13 7.61 9.40
C THR A 51 -16.32 7.68 10.69
N GLU A 52 -17.02 7.69 11.83
CA GLU A 52 -16.41 7.66 13.15
C GLU A 52 -15.71 6.32 13.43
N ILE A 53 -14.61 6.38 14.18
CA ILE A 53 -13.88 5.23 14.68
C ILE A 53 -14.11 5.14 16.19
N TYR A 54 -14.74 4.07 16.65
CA TYR A 54 -15.07 3.83 18.05
C TYR A 54 -14.00 2.96 18.74
N LYS A 55 -13.81 3.18 20.04
CA LYS A 55 -12.88 2.39 20.87
C LYS A 55 -13.36 0.96 21.11
N GLU A 56 -14.68 0.77 21.16
CA GLU A 56 -15.38 -0.51 21.34
C GLU A 56 -16.53 -0.64 20.33
N ALA A 57 -17.07 -1.84 20.15
CA ALA A 57 -18.20 -2.14 19.25
C ALA A 57 -19.55 -1.57 19.76
N SER A 58 -19.61 -0.26 19.97
CA SER A 58 -20.78 0.47 20.46
C SER A 58 -20.74 1.93 20.02
N THR A 59 -21.88 2.48 19.60
CA THR A 59 -22.00 3.91 19.26
C THR A 59 -21.94 4.82 20.47
N ASP A 60 -22.05 4.27 21.69
CA ASP A 60 -21.88 5.02 22.94
C ASP A 60 -20.41 5.02 23.41
N SER A 61 -19.52 4.32 22.68
CA SER A 61 -18.09 4.22 23.01
C SER A 61 -17.35 5.51 22.68
N PRO A 62 -16.25 5.83 23.37
CA PRO A 62 -15.34 6.90 22.97
C PRO A 62 -14.90 6.76 21.51
N THR A 63 -14.69 7.88 20.84
CA THR A 63 -14.28 7.95 19.44
C THR A 63 -12.84 8.41 19.32
N LEU A 64 -12.19 8.07 18.21
CA LEU A 64 -10.86 8.54 17.89
C LEU A 64 -10.90 10.06 17.62
N VAL A 65 -9.97 10.78 18.20
CA VAL A 65 -9.78 12.22 17.99
C VAL A 65 -8.31 12.50 17.71
N GLN A 66 -8.05 13.48 16.85
CA GLN A 66 -6.73 14.07 16.71
C GLN A 66 -6.64 15.24 17.69
N TRP A 67 -5.49 15.43 18.34
CA TRP A 67 -5.18 16.68 18.99
C TRP A 67 -4.02 17.38 18.27
N ILE A 68 -4.11 18.69 18.15
CA ILE A 68 -3.17 19.51 17.37
C ILE A 68 -2.64 20.59 18.30
N GLU A 69 -1.32 20.76 18.34
CA GLU A 69 -0.66 21.81 19.10
C GLU A 69 -1.14 23.20 18.64
N ASP A 70 -1.51 24.06 19.59
CA ASP A 70 -2.03 25.41 19.36
C ASP A 70 -0.89 26.39 19.02
N ILE A 71 -0.25 26.15 17.87
CA ILE A 71 0.80 27.00 17.32
C ILE A 71 0.47 27.41 15.89
N GLU A 72 0.85 28.64 15.51
CA GLU A 72 0.81 29.09 14.12
C GLU A 72 2.03 28.54 13.36
N SER A 73 2.01 27.24 13.05
CA SER A 73 3.07 26.54 12.33
C SER A 73 2.47 25.48 11.41
N ASP A 74 3.12 25.24 10.28
CA ASP A 74 2.89 24.08 9.40
C ASP A 74 3.46 22.78 9.99
N MET A 75 4.23 22.89 11.08
CA MET A 75 4.87 21.79 11.81
C MET A 75 4.22 21.54 13.19
N ALA A 76 2.93 21.83 13.35
CA ALA A 76 2.23 21.56 14.61
C ALA A 76 2.30 20.07 14.95
N ASP A 77 2.57 19.75 16.21
CA ASP A 77 2.50 18.37 16.67
C ASP A 77 1.04 17.89 16.60
N VAL A 78 0.84 16.74 15.93
CA VAL A 78 -0.45 16.08 15.77
C VAL A 78 -0.30 14.66 16.29
N GLN A 79 -1.19 14.27 17.20
CA GLN A 79 -1.29 12.89 17.70
C GLN A 79 -2.74 12.43 17.81
N SER A 80 -2.93 11.11 17.90
CA SER A 80 -4.23 10.49 18.10
C SER A 80 -4.48 10.19 19.57
N LYS A 81 -5.72 10.30 20.02
CA LYS A 81 -6.16 9.83 21.34
C LYS A 81 -7.63 9.40 21.29
N TRP A 82 -8.08 8.70 22.33
CA TRP A 82 -9.51 8.45 22.50
C TRP A 82 -10.21 9.67 23.13
N SER A 83 -11.49 9.87 22.83
CA SER A 83 -12.24 11.04 23.31
C SER A 83 -12.46 11.05 24.83
N ASP A 84 -12.31 9.90 25.51
CA ASP A 84 -12.34 9.77 26.97
C ASP A 84 -11.01 10.08 27.66
N GLU A 85 -9.92 10.19 26.89
CA GLU A 85 -8.60 10.50 27.43
C GLU A 85 -8.46 12.01 27.67
N PRO A 86 -7.80 12.42 28.77
CA PRO A 86 -7.63 13.83 29.10
C PRO A 86 -6.82 14.55 28.00
N GLY A 87 -7.21 15.80 27.70
CA GLY A 87 -6.44 16.66 26.80
C GLY A 87 -5.13 17.14 27.40
N LEU A 88 -4.24 17.63 26.54
CA LEU A 88 -2.96 18.24 26.92
C LEU A 88 -3.08 19.76 26.81
N GLU A 89 -2.50 20.46 27.77
CA GLU A 89 -2.46 21.93 27.74
C GLU A 89 -1.70 22.41 26.51
N GLY A 90 -2.27 23.38 25.78
CA GLY A 90 -1.70 23.88 24.52
C GLY A 90 -2.10 23.08 23.29
N TYR A 91 -3.10 22.19 23.36
CA TYR A 91 -3.61 21.42 22.22
C TYR A 91 -5.14 21.57 22.08
N HIS A 92 -5.64 21.52 20.84
CA HIS A 92 -7.08 21.44 20.51
C HIS A 92 -7.43 20.08 19.92
N SER A 93 -8.59 19.53 20.25
CA SER A 93 -9.05 18.22 19.74
C SER A 93 -10.08 18.36 18.62
N TYR A 94 -9.95 17.51 17.61
CA TYR A 94 -10.81 17.39 16.44
C TYR A 94 -11.16 15.92 16.21
N PRO A 95 -12.36 15.58 15.71
CA PRO A 95 -12.69 14.20 15.34
C PRO A 95 -11.66 13.62 14.36
N ASP A 96 -11.18 12.40 14.61
CA ASP A 96 -10.41 11.63 13.63
C ASP A 96 -11.35 10.65 12.95
N GLN A 97 -11.67 10.91 11.69
CA GLN A 97 -12.71 10.19 10.95
C GLN A 97 -12.16 9.68 9.63
N LEU A 98 -12.71 8.57 9.16
CA LEU A 98 -12.46 8.08 7.81
C LEU A 98 -13.43 8.79 6.85
N PHE A 99 -12.90 9.38 5.79
CA PHE A 99 -13.70 10.01 4.75
C PHE A 99 -14.15 9.00 3.70
N THR A 100 -15.15 9.35 2.88
CA THR A 100 -15.62 8.53 1.74
C THR A 100 -14.46 7.98 0.89
N ASP A 101 -14.59 6.73 0.45
CA ASP A 101 -13.62 5.98 -0.36
C ASP A 101 -12.30 5.60 0.33
N ALA A 102 -12.18 5.83 1.65
CA ALA A 102 -11.09 5.26 2.45
C ALA A 102 -11.23 3.74 2.53
N VAL A 103 -10.16 3.02 2.19
CA VAL A 103 -10.10 1.55 2.28
C VAL A 103 -9.33 1.15 3.53
N VAL A 104 -9.96 0.34 4.37
CA VAL A 104 -9.37 -0.14 5.63
C VAL A 104 -9.42 -1.66 5.74
N PRO A 105 -8.39 -2.29 6.31
CA PRO A 105 -8.39 -3.71 6.61
C PRO A 105 -9.31 -4.04 7.78
N VAL A 106 -10.03 -5.15 7.65
CA VAL A 106 -10.84 -5.71 8.74
C VAL A 106 -10.03 -6.78 9.45
N ILE A 107 -9.91 -6.65 10.77
CA ILE A 107 -9.29 -7.61 11.68
C ILE A 107 -10.30 -8.69 12.04
N ASP A 108 -11.49 -8.28 12.49
CA ASP A 108 -12.60 -9.15 12.86
C ASP A 108 -13.96 -8.43 12.76
N GLU A 109 -15.04 -9.14 13.09
CA GLU A 109 -16.40 -8.61 13.06
C GLU A 109 -17.11 -8.85 14.40
N GLU A 110 -17.76 -7.80 14.92
CA GLU A 110 -18.55 -7.87 16.16
C GLU A 110 -19.91 -7.20 15.97
N GLY A 111 -20.98 -8.01 15.89
CA GLY A 111 -22.33 -7.51 15.66
C GLY A 111 -22.43 -6.64 14.39
N ASP A 112 -22.84 -5.40 14.59
CA ASP A 112 -23.00 -4.38 13.54
C ASP A 112 -21.72 -3.57 13.27
N PHE A 113 -20.57 -3.98 13.83
CA PHE A 113 -19.27 -3.32 13.69
C PHE A 113 -18.24 -4.19 12.98
N TYR A 114 -17.32 -3.53 12.28
CA TYR A 114 -16.04 -4.09 11.87
C TYR A 114 -14.96 -3.57 12.79
N HIS A 115 -14.13 -4.47 13.32
CA HIS A 115 -12.87 -4.11 13.96
C HIS A 115 -11.82 -3.91 12.86
N ILE A 116 -11.21 -2.74 12.81
CA ILE A 116 -10.31 -2.31 11.75
C ILE A 116 -8.95 -1.89 12.30
N SER A 117 -7.95 -1.91 11.42
CA SER A 117 -6.64 -1.30 11.66
C SER A 117 -6.54 -0.04 10.82
N ASN A 118 -6.59 1.13 11.44
CA ASN A 118 -6.41 2.42 10.76
C ASN A 118 -4.96 2.85 10.85
N TYR A 119 -4.37 3.18 9.71
CA TYR A 119 -3.03 3.77 9.64
C TYR A 119 -3.16 5.23 9.23
N ASN A 120 -2.76 6.14 10.12
CA ASN A 120 -2.81 7.57 9.85
C ASN A 120 -1.43 8.08 9.44
N ASP A 121 -1.23 8.29 8.14
CA ASP A 121 0.01 8.82 7.56
C ASP A 121 0.35 10.25 8.01
N TYR A 122 -0.64 11.03 8.48
CA TYR A 122 -0.46 12.43 8.86
C TYR A 122 -0.02 12.62 10.31
N ILE A 123 -0.09 11.57 11.13
CA ILE A 123 0.20 11.62 12.56
C ILE A 123 1.48 10.84 12.82
N HIS A 124 2.52 11.57 13.23
CA HIS A 124 3.79 11.09 13.79
C HIS A 124 4.08 9.58 13.59
N TYR A 125 4.83 9.27 12.52
CA TYR A 125 5.65 8.06 12.44
C TYR A 125 4.91 6.70 12.58
N GLY A 126 3.78 6.52 11.91
CA GLY A 126 3.21 5.19 11.68
C GLY A 126 2.55 4.57 12.92
N GLU A 127 1.80 5.39 13.65
CA GLU A 127 0.86 4.88 14.63
C GLU A 127 -0.31 4.21 13.90
N THR A 128 -0.50 2.92 14.21
CA THR A 128 -1.64 2.15 13.76
C THR A 128 -2.63 2.11 14.91
N ASN A 129 -3.80 2.68 14.71
CA ASN A 129 -4.89 2.67 15.68
C ASN A 129 -5.88 1.58 15.30
N GLU A 130 -6.13 0.64 16.20
CA GLU A 130 -7.22 -0.32 16.05
C GLU A 130 -8.51 0.28 16.63
N GLY A 131 -9.64 0.02 15.99
CA GLY A 131 -10.93 0.56 16.41
C GLY A 131 -12.10 -0.04 15.64
N TYR A 132 -13.31 0.39 15.94
CA TYR A 132 -14.53 -0.17 15.42
C TYR A 132 -15.26 0.84 14.54
N ILE A 133 -15.77 0.38 13.39
CA ILE A 133 -16.62 1.19 12.50
C ILE A 133 -17.93 0.48 12.21
N LEU A 134 -19.01 1.23 12.02
CA LEU A 134 -20.33 0.67 11.71
C LEU A 134 -20.36 0.04 10.32
N LYS A 135 -20.85 -1.20 10.23
CA LYS A 135 -21.09 -1.91 8.95
C LYS A 135 -22.01 -1.13 8.02
N ALA A 136 -22.94 -0.35 8.58
CA ALA A 136 -23.87 0.48 7.81
C ALA A 136 -23.18 1.63 7.04
N ASN A 137 -21.98 2.03 7.44
CA ASN A 137 -21.23 3.13 6.83
C ASN A 137 -20.21 2.66 5.78
N VAL A 138 -20.09 1.36 5.57
CA VAL A 138 -19.11 0.78 4.66
C VAL A 138 -19.70 -0.28 3.74
N LYS A 139 -18.95 -0.66 2.71
CA LYS A 139 -19.22 -1.84 1.88
C LYS A 139 -17.95 -2.66 1.71
N ASP A 140 -18.10 -3.95 1.42
CA ASP A 140 -16.96 -4.82 1.12
C ASP A 140 -16.20 -4.29 -0.10
N ALA A 141 -14.88 -4.21 0.04
CA ALA A 141 -13.97 -3.78 -1.00
C ALA A 141 -13.22 -4.99 -1.57
N THR A 142 -13.35 -5.23 -2.87
CA THR A 142 -12.61 -6.30 -3.56
C THR A 142 -11.63 -5.66 -4.54
N PRO A 143 -10.31 -5.75 -4.27
CA PRO A 143 -9.32 -5.22 -5.19
C PRO A 143 -9.27 -6.08 -6.46
N GLU A 144 -8.93 -5.45 -7.58
CA GLU A 144 -8.53 -6.19 -8.77
C GLU A 144 -7.03 -6.53 -8.66
N PRO A 145 -6.62 -7.76 -9.06
CA PRO A 145 -5.22 -8.15 -8.97
C PRO A 145 -4.36 -7.30 -9.90
N LEU A 146 -3.32 -6.69 -9.34
CA LEU A 146 -2.23 -6.11 -10.12
C LEU A 146 -1.45 -7.22 -10.82
N THR A 147 -1.05 -6.93 -12.04
CA THR A 147 -0.19 -7.79 -12.88
C THR A 147 0.95 -6.95 -13.42
N THR A 148 1.98 -7.59 -13.99
CA THR A 148 3.05 -6.86 -14.68
C THR A 148 2.56 -6.04 -15.87
N GLU A 149 1.36 -6.31 -16.38
CA GLU A 149 0.73 -5.56 -17.47
C GLU A 149 -0.24 -4.48 -16.98
N SER A 150 -0.45 -4.36 -15.67
CA SER A 150 -1.35 -3.33 -15.13
C SER A 150 -0.78 -1.94 -15.46
N PRO A 151 -1.48 -1.12 -16.26
CA PRO A 151 -0.95 0.14 -16.79
C PRO A 151 -0.62 1.14 -15.67
N VAL A 152 -1.30 0.98 -14.54
CA VAL A 152 -1.18 1.80 -13.35
C VAL A 152 0.22 1.69 -12.71
N LEU A 153 0.93 0.57 -12.90
CA LEU A 153 2.32 0.39 -12.45
C LEU A 153 3.36 1.04 -13.38
N TYR A 154 2.90 1.79 -14.38
CA TYR A 154 3.71 2.57 -15.32
C TYR A 154 3.24 4.03 -15.38
N GLU A 155 2.34 4.42 -14.49
CA GLU A 155 1.86 5.78 -14.40
C GLU A 155 3.00 6.71 -14.00
N LYS A 156 3.10 7.82 -14.72
CA LYS A 156 4.02 8.92 -14.45
C LYS A 156 3.20 10.15 -14.16
N GLY A 157 3.44 10.76 -13.01
CA GLY A 157 2.74 11.94 -12.55
C GLY A 157 3.70 13.01 -12.05
N ASP A 158 3.14 14.15 -11.65
CA ASP A 158 3.92 15.28 -11.16
C ASP A 158 4.60 15.01 -9.81
N TRP A 159 4.11 14.00 -9.06
CA TRP A 159 4.52 13.71 -7.68
C TRP A 159 4.97 12.26 -7.47
N MET A 160 4.71 11.36 -8.43
CA MET A 160 5.02 9.94 -8.30
C MET A 160 5.22 9.27 -9.66
N ASN A 161 6.24 8.40 -9.74
CA ASN A 161 6.52 7.56 -10.91
C ASN A 161 6.64 6.09 -10.49
N PHE A 162 5.86 5.23 -11.15
CA PHE A 162 5.99 3.78 -10.99
C PHE A 162 6.76 3.13 -12.12
N TYR A 163 7.44 2.03 -11.78
CA TYR A 163 8.01 1.10 -12.75
C TYR A 163 7.99 -0.32 -12.18
N ILE A 164 7.68 -1.31 -13.01
CA ILE A 164 7.78 -2.73 -12.67
C ILE A 164 8.63 -3.46 -13.71
N VAL A 165 9.51 -4.33 -13.22
CA VAL A 165 10.35 -5.19 -14.05
C VAL A 165 9.51 -6.37 -14.56
N LYS A 166 9.29 -6.43 -15.88
CA LYS A 166 8.43 -7.45 -16.51
C LYS A 166 9.10 -8.82 -16.72
N GLU A 167 10.42 -8.81 -16.91
CA GLU A 167 11.19 -9.96 -17.39
C GLU A 167 12.56 -10.05 -16.71
N GLY A 168 13.25 -11.18 -16.87
CA GLY A 168 14.59 -11.39 -16.34
C GLY A 168 14.62 -11.76 -14.84
N LYS A 169 15.81 -11.66 -14.25
CA LYS A 169 16.11 -12.10 -12.87
C LYS A 169 15.31 -11.33 -11.81
N TYR A 170 14.97 -10.08 -12.07
CA TYR A 170 14.26 -9.20 -11.14
C TYR A 170 12.79 -9.01 -11.50
N LYS A 171 12.21 -9.93 -12.28
CA LYS A 171 10.79 -9.89 -12.61
C LYS A 171 9.94 -9.73 -11.34
N ASN A 172 8.92 -8.87 -11.41
CA ASN A 172 8.02 -8.49 -10.32
C ASN A 172 8.60 -7.48 -9.30
N LEU A 173 9.84 -7.03 -9.45
CA LEU A 173 10.35 -5.88 -8.70
C LEU A 173 9.58 -4.61 -9.10
N VAL A 174 9.08 -3.88 -8.12
CA VAL A 174 8.36 -2.61 -8.31
C VAL A 174 9.18 -1.48 -7.70
N LEU A 175 9.34 -0.40 -8.44
CA LEU A 175 10.01 0.82 -8.02
C LEU A 175 9.00 1.97 -8.03
N ARG A 176 8.89 2.67 -6.91
CA ARG A 176 8.00 3.82 -6.74
C ARG A 176 8.83 5.03 -6.33
N ALA A 177 9.05 5.94 -7.25
CA ALA A 177 9.69 7.22 -6.96
C ALA A 177 8.61 8.23 -6.55
N GLU A 178 8.79 8.89 -5.41
CA GLU A 178 7.88 9.89 -4.85
C GLU A 178 8.63 11.18 -4.61
N MET A 179 7.99 12.30 -4.94
CA MET A 179 8.40 13.61 -4.43
C MET A 179 7.75 13.83 -3.07
N ARG A 180 8.54 14.23 -2.07
CA ARG A 180 8.00 14.70 -0.78
C ARG A 180 8.62 16.04 -0.44
N GLU A 181 7.78 17.07 -0.40
CA GLU A 181 8.20 18.48 -0.26
C GLU A 181 9.09 18.74 0.97
N MET A 182 8.92 17.97 2.05
CA MET A 182 9.63 18.19 3.31
C MET A 182 10.68 17.12 3.68
N THR A 183 10.52 15.89 3.21
CA THR A 183 11.39 14.76 3.62
C THR A 183 12.36 14.31 2.52
N GLY A 184 12.45 15.09 1.44
CA GLY A 184 13.21 14.75 0.24
C GLY A 184 12.52 13.70 -0.62
N ASP A 185 12.93 13.66 -1.89
CA ASP A 185 12.46 12.66 -2.85
C ASP A 185 12.89 11.27 -2.41
N LYS A 186 12.02 10.28 -2.62
CA LYS A 186 12.23 8.90 -2.17
C LYS A 186 12.07 7.91 -3.30
N LEU A 187 12.85 6.84 -3.28
CA LEU A 187 12.63 5.64 -4.09
C LEU A 187 12.28 4.48 -3.17
N ASN A 188 11.04 4.00 -3.25
CA ASN A 188 10.58 2.80 -2.55
C ASN A 188 10.73 1.58 -3.45
N VAL A 189 11.28 0.50 -2.89
CA VAL A 189 11.49 -0.77 -3.57
C VAL A 189 10.54 -1.82 -3.03
N GLY A 190 9.63 -2.28 -3.88
CA GLY A 190 8.61 -3.24 -3.56
C GLY A 190 8.63 -4.47 -4.47
N VAL A 191 7.69 -5.36 -4.23
CA VAL A 191 7.51 -6.59 -5.02
C VAL A 191 6.03 -6.84 -5.29
N LEU A 192 5.70 -7.21 -6.53
CA LEU A 192 4.38 -7.69 -6.90
C LEU A 192 4.20 -9.13 -6.40
N LEU A 193 3.33 -9.30 -5.41
CA LEU A 193 3.03 -10.56 -4.77
C LEU A 193 2.08 -11.42 -5.60
N GLU A 194 2.05 -12.72 -5.31
CA GLU A 194 1.23 -13.70 -6.05
C GLU A 194 -0.29 -13.47 -5.95
N ASN A 195 -0.75 -12.78 -4.90
CA ASN A 195 -2.16 -12.42 -4.73
C ASN A 195 -2.55 -11.14 -5.50
N GLY A 196 -1.62 -10.54 -6.26
CA GLY A 196 -1.88 -9.35 -7.07
C GLY A 196 -1.90 -8.04 -6.27
N CYS A 197 -1.26 -7.98 -5.10
CA CYS A 197 -0.94 -6.71 -4.44
C CYS A 197 0.56 -6.43 -4.55
N VAL A 198 0.97 -5.17 -4.40
CA VAL A 198 2.38 -4.81 -4.30
C VAL A 198 2.73 -4.57 -2.83
N ALA A 199 3.83 -5.15 -2.36
CA ALA A 199 4.34 -4.89 -1.02
C ALA A 199 5.56 -3.98 -1.08
N PHE A 200 5.55 -2.89 -0.32
CA PHE A 200 6.67 -1.97 -0.12
C PHE A 200 7.11 -2.04 1.35
N PRO A 201 8.21 -2.75 1.64
CA PRO A 201 8.82 -2.71 2.96
C PRO A 201 9.45 -1.33 3.24
N HIS A 202 9.20 -0.76 4.42
CA HIS A 202 9.63 0.61 4.75
C HIS A 202 11.14 0.77 4.64
N ASN A 203 11.91 -0.22 5.12
CA ASN A 203 13.38 -0.15 5.12
C ASN A 203 13.98 -0.33 3.72
N TYR A 204 13.19 -0.68 2.71
CA TYR A 204 13.63 -0.86 1.33
C TYR A 204 13.43 0.43 0.54
N SER A 205 13.97 1.52 1.07
CA SER A 205 13.82 2.86 0.55
C SER A 205 15.16 3.59 0.45
N PHE A 206 15.23 4.53 -0.48
CA PHE A 206 16.39 5.39 -0.70
C PHE A 206 15.95 6.85 -0.70
N CYS A 207 16.73 7.72 -0.06
CA CYS A 207 16.66 9.14 -0.32
C CYS A 207 17.26 9.39 -1.71
N LEU A 208 16.59 10.18 -2.55
CA LEU A 208 17.04 10.46 -3.90
C LEU A 208 17.89 11.72 -3.94
N GLY A 209 19.07 11.61 -4.55
CA GLY A 209 20.03 12.71 -4.71
C GLY A 209 20.51 12.83 -6.15
N VAL A 210 20.81 14.06 -6.58
CA VAL A 210 21.31 14.30 -7.94
C VAL A 210 22.83 14.17 -7.97
N ASN A 211 23.34 13.24 -8.77
CA ASN A 211 24.76 13.15 -9.07
C ASN A 211 25.08 13.95 -10.35
N GLU A 212 25.32 15.25 -10.22
CA GLU A 212 25.54 16.15 -11.37
C GLU A 212 26.82 15.82 -12.18
N VAL A 213 27.75 15.06 -11.61
CA VAL A 213 29.08 14.80 -12.20
C VAL A 213 29.20 13.37 -12.74
N GLY A 214 28.38 12.43 -12.23
CA GLY A 214 28.40 11.03 -12.60
C GLY A 214 27.61 10.69 -13.88
N THR A 215 27.89 9.51 -14.44
CA THR A 215 27.12 8.91 -15.55
C THR A 215 26.36 7.65 -15.14
N ASP A 216 26.54 7.18 -13.90
CA ASP A 216 25.94 5.99 -13.33
C ASP A 216 25.29 6.33 -11.98
N ILE A 217 24.49 5.41 -11.43
CA ILE A 217 23.97 5.54 -10.07
C ILE A 217 25.07 5.31 -9.04
N ASP A 218 24.95 5.98 -7.91
CA ASP A 218 25.78 5.77 -6.72
C ASP A 218 24.88 5.51 -5.52
N ILE A 219 25.29 4.61 -4.63
CA ILE A 219 24.52 4.26 -3.44
C ILE A 219 25.44 4.39 -2.24
N GLN A 220 25.07 5.27 -1.31
CA GLN A 220 25.83 5.51 -0.09
C GLN A 220 24.95 5.37 1.14
N PRO A 221 25.52 4.98 2.30
CA PRO A 221 24.80 5.04 3.56
C PRO A 221 24.27 6.45 3.83
N TYR A 222 23.03 6.53 4.28
CA TYR A 222 22.37 7.75 4.69
C TYR A 222 21.77 7.49 6.07
N ASP A 223 21.82 8.46 6.97
CA ASP A 223 21.32 8.31 8.35
C ASP A 223 20.52 9.56 8.72
N TYR A 224 19.40 9.75 8.01
CA TYR A 224 18.45 10.83 8.22
C TYR A 224 17.04 10.35 7.83
N ASP A 225 16.02 10.73 8.61
CA ASP A 225 14.60 10.40 8.38
C ASP A 225 14.29 8.89 8.16
N ASN A 226 14.92 8.01 8.96
CA ASN A 226 14.73 6.55 8.89
C ASN A 226 15.07 5.91 7.53
N MET A 227 15.77 6.63 6.64
CA MET A 227 16.27 6.09 5.38
C MET A 227 17.72 5.64 5.57
N ASN A 228 18.01 4.40 5.17
CA ASN A 228 19.32 3.77 5.36
C ASN A 228 20.34 4.14 4.26
N TYR A 229 19.84 4.62 3.11
CA TYR A 229 20.65 4.82 1.91
C TYR A 229 20.22 6.06 1.13
N GLU A 230 21.18 6.71 0.49
CA GLU A 230 20.98 7.71 -0.54
C GLU A 230 21.35 7.12 -1.89
N LEU A 231 20.50 7.31 -2.89
CA LEU A 231 20.73 6.95 -4.28
C LEU A 231 20.98 8.22 -5.09
N GLY A 232 22.24 8.42 -5.46
CA GLY A 232 22.68 9.44 -6.40
C GLY A 232 22.42 8.98 -7.84
N PHE A 233 21.78 9.81 -8.67
CA PHE A 233 21.53 9.48 -10.08
C PHE A 233 21.88 10.62 -11.04
N PRO A 234 22.30 10.33 -12.29
CA PRO A 234 22.62 11.36 -13.26
C PRO A 234 21.37 12.10 -13.77
N PRO A 235 21.47 13.39 -14.16
CA PRO A 235 20.33 14.16 -14.65
C PRO A 235 19.58 13.55 -15.85
N SER A 236 20.22 12.66 -16.62
CA SER A 236 19.57 11.94 -17.72
C SER A 236 18.43 11.01 -17.27
N MET A 237 18.38 10.66 -15.98
CA MET A 237 17.37 9.79 -15.40
C MET A 237 16.14 10.54 -14.88
N TYR A 238 16.06 11.86 -15.05
CA TYR A 238 14.82 12.57 -14.78
C TYR A 238 13.72 12.25 -15.77
N TYR A 239 12.48 12.31 -15.33
CA TYR A 239 11.33 12.34 -16.22
C TYR A 239 11.38 13.62 -17.06
N ASP A 240 11.49 13.47 -18.37
CA ASP A 240 11.56 14.59 -19.31
C ASP A 240 10.15 15.11 -19.61
N ASN A 241 9.52 15.82 -18.66
CA ASN A 241 8.30 16.58 -18.91
C ASN A 241 8.62 18.08 -18.99
N PRO A 242 8.59 18.71 -20.18
CA PRO A 242 8.90 20.13 -20.34
C PRO A 242 7.87 21.07 -19.70
N GLU A 243 6.69 20.57 -19.33
CA GLU A 243 5.66 21.34 -18.63
C GLU A 243 5.71 21.15 -17.10
N ALA A 244 6.42 20.14 -16.61
CA ALA A 244 6.62 19.93 -15.19
C ALA A 244 7.71 20.86 -14.65
N TYR A 245 7.34 21.67 -13.65
CA TYR A 245 8.33 22.46 -12.90
C TYR A 245 9.26 21.59 -12.06
N ILE A 246 8.89 20.34 -11.84
CA ILE A 246 9.57 19.38 -10.96
C ILE A 246 10.20 18.28 -11.82
N ARG A 247 11.47 17.98 -11.54
CA ARG A 247 12.19 16.87 -12.19
C ARG A 247 12.15 15.67 -11.26
N LEU A 248 11.27 14.72 -11.52
CA LEU A 248 11.15 13.49 -10.74
C LEU A 248 12.04 12.39 -11.34
N PHE A 249 12.66 11.56 -10.49
CA PHE A 249 13.41 10.39 -10.93
C PHE A 249 12.53 9.42 -11.74
N ASP A 250 13.03 8.93 -12.87
CA ASP A 250 12.33 7.99 -13.75
C ASP A 250 12.97 6.59 -13.65
N PRO A 251 12.45 5.71 -12.77
CA PRO A 251 13.00 4.37 -12.58
C PRO A 251 12.95 3.50 -13.85
N SER A 252 12.15 3.86 -14.87
CA SER A 252 12.12 3.13 -16.14
C SER A 252 13.39 3.29 -16.99
N LYS A 253 14.25 4.27 -16.65
CA LYS A 253 15.54 4.52 -17.31
C LYS A 253 16.69 3.70 -16.72
N LEU A 254 16.46 2.93 -15.65
CA LEU A 254 17.47 2.08 -15.03
C LEU A 254 17.84 0.89 -15.93
N SER A 255 19.14 0.60 -16.00
CA SER A 255 19.63 -0.64 -16.61
C SER A 255 19.47 -1.83 -15.66
N GLU A 256 19.56 -3.06 -16.18
CA GLU A 256 19.50 -4.27 -15.35
C GLU A 256 20.61 -4.33 -14.29
N GLU A 257 21.83 -3.85 -14.62
CA GLU A 257 22.94 -3.76 -13.68
C GLU A 257 22.65 -2.76 -12.54
N GLN A 258 21.98 -1.65 -12.85
CA GLN A 258 21.59 -0.66 -11.85
C GLN A 258 20.46 -1.18 -10.96
N ILE A 259 19.50 -1.90 -11.53
CA ILE A 259 18.46 -2.61 -10.77
C ILE A 259 19.09 -3.65 -9.84
N GLU A 260 20.10 -4.39 -10.29
CA GLU A 260 20.85 -5.34 -9.46
C GLU A 260 21.52 -4.65 -8.26
N LYS A 261 22.16 -3.49 -8.46
CA LYS A 261 22.77 -2.71 -7.37
C LYS A 261 21.73 -2.30 -6.33
N ILE A 262 20.58 -1.77 -6.76
CA ILE A 262 19.47 -1.37 -5.88
C ILE A 262 18.93 -2.59 -5.11
N PHE A 263 18.61 -3.67 -5.81
CA PHE A 263 18.07 -4.90 -5.22
C PHE A 263 19.02 -5.48 -4.17
N ASN A 264 20.30 -5.65 -4.51
CA ASN A 264 21.29 -6.24 -3.60
C ASN A 264 21.53 -5.40 -2.35
N THR A 265 21.35 -4.08 -2.44
CA THR A 265 21.47 -3.18 -1.28
C THR A 265 20.36 -3.44 -0.28
N VAL A 266 19.10 -3.53 -0.72
CA VAL A 266 17.96 -3.72 0.20
C VAL A 266 17.76 -5.17 0.62
N ASN A 267 18.11 -6.16 -0.21
CA ASN A 267 17.86 -7.58 0.06
C ASN A 267 18.61 -8.13 1.30
N GLY A 268 19.66 -7.43 1.76
CA GLY A 268 20.37 -7.76 3.01
C GLY A 268 19.80 -7.09 4.26
N THR A 269 18.76 -6.27 4.12
CA THR A 269 18.19 -5.45 5.19
C THR A 269 16.91 -6.11 5.73
N GLU A 270 16.61 -5.95 7.01
CA GLU A 270 15.30 -6.37 7.51
C GLU A 270 14.19 -5.47 6.94
N PRO A 271 13.08 -6.02 6.45
CA PRO A 271 12.07 -5.25 5.70
C PRO A 271 11.38 -4.12 6.50
N GLY A 272 11.41 -4.16 7.83
CA GLY A 272 10.59 -3.27 8.66
C GLY A 272 9.09 -3.55 8.51
N ASP A 273 8.28 -2.51 8.74
CA ASP A 273 6.85 -2.50 8.47
C ASP A 273 6.59 -2.57 6.96
N ILE A 274 5.43 -3.09 6.57
CA ILE A 274 5.10 -3.33 5.15
C ILE A 274 3.85 -2.56 4.79
N GLU A 275 3.95 -1.74 3.75
CA GLU A 275 2.84 -1.14 3.04
C GLU A 275 2.38 -2.09 1.92
N TYR A 276 1.09 -2.41 1.88
CA TYR A 276 0.47 -3.20 0.82
C TYR A 276 -0.41 -2.29 -0.05
N MET A 277 -0.06 -2.18 -1.33
CA MET A 277 -0.78 -1.39 -2.31
C MET A 277 -1.73 -2.27 -3.12
N TYR A 278 -2.99 -1.84 -3.19
CA TYR A 278 -4.08 -2.50 -3.90
C TYR A 278 -4.62 -1.63 -5.04
N TYR A 279 -5.25 -2.28 -6.02
CA TYR A 279 -5.88 -1.60 -7.16
C TYR A 279 -7.40 -1.69 -7.11
N PHE A 280 -8.05 -0.53 -7.12
CA PHE A 280 -9.51 -0.38 -7.09
C PHE A 280 -9.99 0.49 -8.28
N PRO A 281 -10.18 -0.09 -9.48
CA PRO A 281 -10.46 0.68 -10.71
C PRO A 281 -11.77 1.48 -10.69
N LYS A 282 -12.67 1.17 -9.77
CA LYS A 282 -14.00 1.78 -9.65
C LYS A 282 -14.05 2.90 -8.62
N MET A 283 -12.94 3.23 -7.98
CA MET A 283 -12.82 4.32 -7.02
C MET A 283 -12.12 5.52 -7.69
N ASP A 284 -12.42 6.73 -7.24
CA ASP A 284 -11.78 7.96 -7.75
C ASP A 284 -10.27 7.95 -7.48
N MET A 285 -9.86 7.46 -6.31
CA MET A 285 -8.48 7.02 -6.07
C MET A 285 -8.32 5.53 -6.38
N LYS A 286 -7.58 5.24 -7.45
CA LYS A 286 -7.41 3.86 -7.94
C LYS A 286 -6.46 3.00 -7.11
N PHE A 287 -5.69 3.62 -6.22
CA PHE A 287 -4.76 2.97 -5.33
C PHE A 287 -5.10 3.26 -3.88
N GLN A 288 -4.93 2.24 -3.06
CA GLN A 288 -5.04 2.37 -1.61
C GLN A 288 -3.94 1.54 -0.98
N SER A 289 -3.33 2.13 0.04
CA SER A 289 -2.22 1.54 0.78
C SER A 289 -2.69 1.15 2.17
N VAL A 290 -2.36 -0.07 2.56
CA VAL A 290 -2.69 -0.61 3.86
C VAL A 290 -1.41 -1.06 4.55
N HIS A 291 -1.21 -0.62 5.77
CA HIS A 291 0.03 -0.88 6.50
C HIS A 291 -0.12 -2.04 7.47
N LYS A 292 0.99 -2.75 7.69
CA LYS A 292 1.12 -3.74 8.76
C LYS A 292 2.36 -3.42 9.59
N LYS A 293 2.16 -3.17 10.88
CA LYS A 293 3.22 -3.09 11.87
C LYS A 293 3.72 -4.48 12.25
N LYS A 294 5.04 -4.65 12.37
CA LYS A 294 5.63 -5.90 12.88
C LYS A 294 5.56 -6.04 14.39
#